data_AF-A0A497M4B1-F1
#
_entry.id   AF-A0A497M4B1-F1
#
_cell.length_a   1.000
_cell.length_b   1.000
_cell.length_c   1.000
_cell.angle_alpha   90.00
_cell.angle_beta   90.00
_cell.angle_gamma   90.00
#
_symmetry.space_group_name_H-M   'P 1'
#
loop_
_entity.id
_entity.type
_entity.pdbx_description
1 polymer ?
#
loop_
_entity_poly.entity_id
_entity_poly.type
_entity_poly.pdbx_seq_one_letter_code
_entity_poly.pdbx_strand_id
1 'polypeptide(L)' 'FKEALENAAMALFEVMTDTEKVSPSVVREIEAEGHDEKSLLYDWLEKLIIEFETEGLLFSKFEVY' A
#
# COMPACT_ATOMS: atom_id res chain seq x y z
N PHE A 1 12.03 5.11 -7.73
CA PHE A 1 11.68 4.21 -6.62
C PHE A 1 10.26 4.49 -6.09
N LYS A 2 9.86 5.75 -5.87
CA LYS A 2 8.48 6.12 -5.46
C LYS A 2 7.37 5.45 -6.29
N GLU A 3 7.37 5.64 -7.60
CA GLU A 3 6.43 5.00 -8.52
C GLU A 3 6.46 3.45 -8.45
N ALA A 4 7.61 2.85 -8.13
CA ALA A 4 7.70 1.41 -7.95
C ALA A 4 7.03 0.94 -6.64
N LEU A 5 7.13 1.73 -5.56
CA LEU A 5 6.43 1.47 -4.30
C LEU A 5 4.91 1.62 -4.47
N GLU A 6 4.47 2.65 -5.19
CA GLU A 6 3.06 2.88 -5.53
C GLU A 6 2.50 1.72 -6.37
N ASN A 7 3.21 1.31 -7.42
CA ASN A 7 2.80 0.19 -8.26
C ASN A 7 2.85 -1.15 -7.50
N ALA A 8 3.79 -1.35 -6.58
CA ALA A 8 3.83 -2.55 -5.75
C ALA A 8 2.63 -2.61 -4.79
N ALA A 9 2.26 -1.49 -4.18
CA ALA A 9 1.06 -1.39 -3.36
C ALA A 9 -0.21 -1.64 -4.18
N MET A 10 -0.30 -1.05 -5.38
CA MET A 10 -1.40 -1.32 -6.30
C MET A 10 -1.50 -2.80 -6.66
N ALA A 11 -0.38 -3.43 -7.04
CA ALA A 11 -0.34 -4.85 -7.37
C ALA A 11 -0.72 -5.75 -6.20
N LEU A 12 -0.34 -5.38 -4.96
CA LEU A 12 -0.74 -6.09 -3.75
C LEU A 12 -2.26 -6.13 -3.60
N PHE A 13 -2.94 -4.98 -3.71
CA PHE A 13 -4.40 -4.93 -3.57
C PHE A 13 -5.15 -5.52 -4.77
N GLU A 14 -4.59 -5.44 -5.98
CA GLU A 14 -5.17 -6.06 -7.17
C GLU A 14 -5.22 -7.59 -7.10
N VAL A 15 -4.29 -8.21 -6.34
CA VAL A 15 -4.34 -9.66 -6.03
C VAL A 15 -5.49 -9.99 -5.08
N MET A 16 -5.86 -9.05 -4.19
CA MET A 16 -6.92 -9.25 -3.21
C MET A 16 -8.32 -8.97 -3.78
N THR A 17 -8.43 -7.95 -4.63
CA THR A 17 -9.71 -7.51 -5.21
C THR A 17 -9.50 -6.65 -6.45
N ASP A 18 -10.57 -6.40 -7.19
CA ASP A 18 -10.60 -5.44 -8.29
C ASP A 18 -10.53 -4.01 -7.72
N THR A 19 -9.34 -3.39 -7.79
CA THR A 19 -9.10 -2.07 -7.17
C THR A 19 -9.85 -0.94 -7.85
N GLU A 20 -10.29 -1.09 -9.11
CA GLU A 20 -11.10 -0.09 -9.81
C GLU A 20 -12.50 0.07 -9.16
N LYS A 21 -12.97 -0.97 -8.46
CA LYS A 21 -14.25 -0.94 -7.73
C LYS A 21 -14.13 -0.38 -6.31
N VAL A 22 -12.92 -0.15 -5.83
CA VAL A 22 -12.67 0.37 -4.48
C VAL A 22 -12.73 1.90 -4.48
N SER A 23 -13.77 2.45 -3.84
CA SER A 23 -13.97 3.90 -3.79
C SER A 23 -13.00 4.58 -2.81
N PRO A 24 -12.27 5.63 -3.22
CA PRO A 24 -11.30 6.34 -2.38
C PRO A 24 -12.00 7.29 -1.41
N SER A 25 -12.68 6.73 -0.41
CA SER A 25 -13.49 7.47 0.57
C SER A 25 -12.73 7.86 1.84
N VAL A 26 -11.57 7.25 2.08
CA VAL A 26 -10.72 7.46 3.25
C VAL A 26 -9.26 7.59 2.77
N VAL A 27 -8.47 8.39 3.50
CA VAL A 27 -7.03 8.53 3.31
C VAL A 27 -6.33 8.07 4.59
N ARG A 28 -5.22 7.34 4.44
CA ARG A 28 -4.33 6.94 5.52
C ARG A 28 -2.92 7.41 5.18
N GLU A 29 -2.26 8.00 6.17
CA GLU A 29 -0.83 8.28 6.10
C GLU A 29 -0.09 7.08 6.68
N ILE A 30 0.85 6.54 5.92
CA ILE A 30 1.67 5.40 6.31
C ILE A 30 3.13 5.82 6.16
N GLU A 31 3.87 5.71 7.26
CA GLU A 31 5.31 5.95 7.28
C GLU A 31 6.02 4.60 7.23
N ALA A 32 6.96 4.43 6.30
CA ALA A 32 7.75 3.20 6.15
C ALA A 32 9.25 3.49 6.21
N GLU A 33 10.01 2.56 6.81
CA GLU A 33 11.44 2.69 7.02
C GLU A 33 12.19 1.43 6.53
N GLY A 34 13.41 1.63 6.06
CA GLY A 34 14.29 0.55 5.61
C GLY A 34 15.72 1.01 5.49
N HIS A 35 16.66 0.11 5.78
CA HIS A 35 18.10 0.40 5.66
C HIS A 35 18.61 0.27 4.22
N ASP A 36 17.79 -0.34 3.35
CA ASP A 36 17.97 -0.43 1.91
C ASP A 36 16.60 -0.43 1.21
N GLU A 37 16.59 -0.41 -0.12
CA GLU A 37 15.36 -0.38 -0.92
C GLU A 37 14.46 -1.60 -0.69
N LYS A 38 15.05 -2.78 -0.42
CA LYS A 38 14.29 -4.02 -0.24
C LYS A 38 13.57 -4.05 1.09
N SER A 39 14.27 -3.66 2.16
CA SER A 39 13.68 -3.54 3.50
C SER A 39 12.63 -2.44 3.54
N LEU A 40 12.83 -1.32 2.83
CA LEU A 40 11.83 -0.26 2.72
C LEU A 40 10.55 -0.75 2.00
N LEU A 41 10.71 -1.48 0.88
CA LEU A 41 9.57 -2.07 0.18
C LEU A 41 8.83 -3.09 1.05
N TYR A 42 9.57 -3.90 1.81
CA TYR A 42 8.97 -4.88 2.72
C TYR A 42 8.11 -4.21 3.79
N ASP A 43 8.68 -3.25 4.53
CA ASP A 43 7.97 -2.52 5.59
C ASP A 43 6.76 -1.74 5.03
N TRP A 44 6.91 -1.14 3.85
CA TRP A 44 5.82 -0.45 3.15
C TRP A 44 4.63 -1.37 2.86
N LEU A 45 4.87 -2.54 2.27
CA LEU A 45 3.81 -3.49 1.94
C LEU A 45 3.23 -4.16 3.19
N GLU A 46 4.06 -4.47 4.20
CA GLU A 46 3.62 -5.05 5.47
C GLU A 46 2.62 -4.12 6.18
N LYS A 47 2.91 -2.83 6.25
CA LYS A 47 2.01 -1.83 6.87
C LYS A 47 0.66 -1.73 6.16
N LEU A 48 0.63 -1.80 4.83
CA LEU A 48 -0.60 -1.84 4.06
C LEU A 48 -1.44 -3.10 4.35
N ILE A 49 -0.78 -4.25 4.52
CA ILE A 49 -1.45 -5.50 4.89
C ILE A 49 -2.02 -5.40 6.31
N ILE A 50 -1.29 -4.81 7.25
CA ILE A 50 -1.77 -4.61 8.63
C ILE A 50 -3.04 -3.77 8.65
N GLU A 51 -3.11 -2.66 7.91
CA GLU A 51 -4.33 -1.83 7.80
C GLU A 51 -5.52 -2.65 7.26
N PHE A 52 -5.28 -3.51 6.27
CA PHE A 52 -6.30 -4.40 5.75
C PHE A 52 -6.74 -5.45 6.78
N GLU A 53 -5.81 -6.11 7.47
CA GLU A 53 -6.14 -7.17 8.42
C GLU A 53 -6.81 -6.65 9.70
N THR A 54 -6.45 -5.44 10.13
CA THR A 54 -6.92 -4.87 11.41
C THR A 54 -8.20 -4.05 11.24
N GLU A 55 -8.29 -3.23 10.20
CA GLU A 55 -9.42 -2.32 9.97
C GLU A 55 -10.31 -2.75 8.78
N GLY A 56 -9.89 -3.74 7.98
CA GLY A 56 -10.62 -4.15 6.78
C GLY A 56 -10.51 -3.15 5.64
N LEU A 57 -9.51 -2.25 5.67
CA LEU A 57 -9.35 -1.20 4.67
C LEU A 57 -8.74 -1.74 3.38
N LEU A 58 -9.35 -1.39 2.26
CA LEU A 58 -8.82 -1.62 0.91
C LEU A 58 -8.40 -0.28 0.31
N PHE A 59 -7.26 -0.28 -0.39
CA PHE A 59 -6.69 0.94 -0.97
C PHE A 59 -6.63 0.82 -2.50
N SER A 60 -6.96 1.91 -3.19
CA SER A 60 -6.98 1.99 -4.67
C SER A 60 -6.20 3.18 -5.23
N LYS A 61 -5.53 3.95 -4.36
CA LYS A 61 -4.69 5.09 -4.74
C LYS A 61 -3.52 5.18 -3.78
N PHE A 62 -2.34 5.46 -4.33
CA PHE A 62 -1.10 5.56 -3.57
C PHE A 62 -0.33 6.78 -4.06
N GLU A 63 0.23 7.54 -3.13
CA GLU A 63 1.08 8.68 -3.39
C GLU A 63 2.26 8.60 -2.42
N VAL A 64 3.47 8.44 -2.95
CA VAL A 64 4.71 8.28 -2.18
C VAL A 64 5.60 9.49 -2.44
N TYR A 65 6.10 10.12 -1.38
CA TYR A 65 6.90 11.35 -1.44
C TYR A 65 8.29 11.23 -0.80
#